data_AF-A0A811NNU4-F1
#
_entry.id   AF-A0A811NNU4-F1
#
_cell.length_a   1.000
_cell.length_b   1.000
_cell.length_c   1.000
_cell.angle_alpha   90.00
_cell.angle_beta   90.00
_cell.angle_gamma   90.00
#
_symmetry.space_group_name_H-M   'P 1'
#
loop_
_entity.id
_entity.type
_entity.pdbx_description
1 polymer ?
#
loop_
_entity_poly.entity_id
_entity_poly.type
_entity_poly.pdbx_seq_one_letter_code
_entity_poly.pdbx_strand_id
1 'polypeptide(L)'
;MAKNAGLMRLTMDCQIIRREDLSCLALDKWLGPEPLATTFPALYSHCLRPHSSIHHTLSEGVEILLHPRLTHQAQDKLLLLRRLLSSVQLTDYPDCRLLNLPSSPPIHQLRHLRALHSEAPVLLGPKLIWECRLPGKVKFFGWLVHFDRMNSRANLFWKNIKPLEECFCPACDGVLETGDHIFTACPRARKVWDALHCCVSAGLQRLPWLIGQEIDLPATVRMDVTLTVLWHIWKARNTLIFNKENNTAASIIRDVARDLGSWACRFRRAKSHIAAWQTYVQERLPHAAAV
;
A
#
# COMPACT_ATOMS: atom_id res chain seq x y z
N MET A 1 29.27 -2.70 16.59
CA MET A 1 29.30 -1.26 16.21
C MET A 1 28.50 -1.08 14.93
N ALA A 2 27.72 -0.01 14.85
CA ALA A 2 26.46 0.11 14.12
C ALA A 2 26.52 -0.19 12.61
N LYS A 3 25.55 -0.96 12.11
CA LYS A 3 25.28 -1.17 10.68
C LYS A 3 24.37 -0.04 10.18
N ASN A 4 24.85 0.69 9.18
CA ASN A 4 24.12 1.68 8.41
C ASN A 4 22.89 1.06 7.72
N ALA A 5 21.70 1.51 8.08
CA ALA A 5 20.49 1.33 7.28
C ALA A 5 20.39 2.50 6.29
N GLY A 6 20.73 2.26 5.03
CA GLY A 6 20.51 3.22 3.95
C GLY A 6 19.03 3.36 3.67
N LEU A 7 18.40 4.43 4.16
CA LEU A 7 17.12 4.90 3.65
C LEU A 7 17.34 5.41 2.21
N MET A 8 16.89 4.65 1.21
CA MET A 8 16.61 5.24 -0.10
C MET A 8 15.43 6.21 0.07
N ARG A 9 15.72 7.51 0.20
CA ARG A 9 14.71 8.57 0.04
C ARG A 9 14.38 8.66 -1.45
N LEU A 10 13.14 8.34 -1.81
CA LEU A 10 12.58 8.74 -3.10
C LEU A 10 12.45 10.26 -3.09
N THR A 11 13.13 10.94 -4.01
CA THR A 11 13.10 12.40 -4.10
C THR A 11 12.21 12.84 -5.25
N MET A 12 11.24 13.72 -4.99
CA MET A 12 10.39 14.31 -6.02
C MET A 12 11.04 15.59 -6.55
N ASP A 13 11.10 15.72 -7.88
CA ASP A 13 11.59 16.93 -8.56
C ASP A 13 10.40 17.82 -8.91
N CYS A 14 10.47 19.10 -8.52
CA CYS A 14 9.51 20.12 -8.91
C CYS A 14 10.09 20.87 -10.11
N GLN A 15 9.45 20.76 -11.28
CA GLN A 15 9.93 21.43 -12.49
C GLN A 15 9.34 22.84 -12.70
N ILE A 16 8.26 23.20 -12.01
CA ILE A 16 7.56 24.48 -12.19
C ILE A 16 6.93 24.88 -10.84
N ILE A 17 7.18 26.13 -10.40
CA ILE A 17 6.76 26.65 -9.08
C ILE A 17 5.61 27.64 -9.27
N ARG A 18 4.47 27.35 -8.65
CA ARG A 18 3.19 28.07 -8.61
C ARG A 18 3.15 29.01 -7.41
N ARG A 19 2.31 30.05 -7.52
CA ARG A 19 1.94 30.94 -6.40
C ARG A 19 1.14 30.28 -5.25
N GLU A 20 0.58 29.09 -5.42
CA GLU A 20 -0.33 28.50 -4.43
C GLU A 20 0.26 27.22 -3.81
N ASP A 21 0.93 27.40 -2.65
CA ASP A 21 1.10 26.56 -1.46
C ASP A 21 1.44 25.06 -1.50
N LEU A 22 1.78 24.45 -2.64
CA LEU A 22 2.08 23.02 -2.66
C LEU A 22 3.57 22.66 -2.55
N SER A 23 4.51 23.58 -2.81
CA SER A 23 5.94 23.28 -2.85
C SER A 23 6.69 23.82 -1.61
N CYS A 24 7.40 22.95 -0.89
CA CYS A 24 8.11 23.26 0.35
C CYS A 24 9.55 23.72 0.08
N LEU A 25 9.94 24.87 0.64
CA LEU A 25 11.25 25.48 0.40
C LEU A 25 12.42 24.57 0.86
N ALA A 26 12.33 23.99 2.05
CA ALA A 26 13.45 23.27 2.64
C ALA A 26 13.57 21.81 2.16
N LEU A 27 12.43 21.17 1.86
CA LEU A 27 12.34 19.72 1.74
C LEU A 27 12.12 19.22 0.31
N ASP A 28 11.61 20.05 -0.60
CA ASP A 28 11.41 19.65 -1.99
C ASP A 28 12.67 19.95 -2.83
N LYS A 29 12.87 19.21 -3.93
CA LYS A 29 13.91 19.49 -4.93
C LYS A 29 13.36 20.47 -5.95
N TRP A 30 13.78 21.72 -5.82
CA TRP A 30 13.31 22.80 -6.69
C TRP A 30 14.45 23.76 -7.09
N LEU A 31 15.54 23.78 -6.32
CA LEU A 31 16.72 24.60 -6.55
C LEU A 31 17.96 23.68 -6.62
N GLY A 32 18.11 22.98 -7.74
CA GLY A 32 19.19 22.03 -7.98
C GLY A 32 18.84 20.57 -7.70
N PRO A 33 19.84 19.66 -7.74
CA PRO A 33 19.62 18.22 -7.70
C PRO A 33 19.26 17.66 -6.31
N GLU A 34 19.44 18.46 -5.25
CA GLU A 34 19.20 18.06 -3.85
C GLU A 34 18.36 19.11 -3.10
N PRO A 35 17.53 18.72 -2.12
CA PRO A 35 16.75 19.67 -1.34
C PRO A 35 17.65 20.64 -0.57
N LEU A 36 17.14 21.84 -0.29
CA LEU A 36 17.90 22.85 0.47
C LEU A 36 18.31 22.35 1.86
N ALA A 37 17.53 21.48 2.50
CA ALA A 37 17.89 20.85 3.76
C ALA A 37 19.17 20.01 3.67
N THR A 38 19.43 19.38 2.53
CA THR A 38 20.64 18.58 2.28
C THR A 38 21.80 19.47 1.82
N THR A 39 21.53 20.47 0.97
CA THR A 39 22.55 21.37 0.42
C THR A 39 23.06 22.39 1.45
N PHE A 40 22.21 22.82 2.38
CA PHE A 40 22.51 23.82 3.41
C PHE A 40 22.19 23.31 4.83
N PRO A 41 22.83 22.23 5.31
CA PRO A 41 22.47 21.59 6.58
C PRO A 41 22.68 22.51 7.78
N ALA A 42 23.71 23.35 7.75
CA ALA A 42 23.99 24.34 8.80
C ALA A 42 22.94 25.46 8.86
N LEU A 43 22.25 25.77 7.76
CA LEU A 43 21.14 26.73 7.75
C LEU A 43 19.84 26.03 8.18
N TYR A 44 19.63 24.80 7.70
CA TYR A 44 18.45 24.00 8.01
C TYR A 44 18.32 23.66 9.49
N SER A 45 19.43 23.48 10.22
CA SER A 45 19.41 23.26 11.68
C SER A 45 18.79 24.42 12.46
N HIS A 46 18.71 25.62 11.87
CA HIS A 46 18.10 26.80 12.47
C HIS A 46 16.69 27.11 11.93
N CYS A 47 16.09 26.21 11.14
CA CYS A 47 14.77 26.40 10.56
C CYS A 47 13.64 26.09 11.55
N LEU A 48 12.78 27.07 11.82
CA LEU A 48 11.62 26.98 12.69
C LEU A 48 10.40 26.34 12.00
N ARG A 49 10.29 26.54 10.69
CA ARG A 49 9.13 26.08 9.89
C ARG A 49 9.64 25.36 8.64
N PRO A 50 10.07 24.09 8.76
CA PRO A 50 10.65 23.33 7.66
C PRO A 50 9.62 22.93 6.58
N HIS A 51 8.34 23.30 6.74
CA HIS A 51 7.25 22.93 5.82
C HIS A 51 6.60 24.16 5.16
N SER A 52 7.23 25.33 5.26
CA SER A 52 6.70 26.55 4.63
C SER A 52 6.80 26.49 3.11
N SER A 53 5.78 27.05 2.45
CA SER A 53 5.74 27.09 0.99
C SER A 53 6.80 28.04 0.42
N ILE A 54 7.33 27.70 -0.77
CA ILE A 54 8.30 28.53 -1.49
C ILE A 54 7.70 29.90 -1.77
N HIS A 55 6.43 29.96 -2.18
CA HIS A 55 5.72 31.21 -2.44
C HIS A 55 5.67 32.11 -1.21
N HIS A 56 5.18 31.58 -0.07
CA HIS A 56 5.11 32.34 1.18
C HIS A 56 6.48 32.83 1.65
N THR A 57 7.52 32.01 1.43
CA THR A 57 8.88 32.37 1.83
C THR A 57 9.49 33.46 0.92
N LEU A 58 9.21 33.43 -0.37
CA LEU A 58 9.68 34.44 -1.31
C LEU A 58 8.93 35.76 -1.15
N SER A 59 7.66 35.75 -0.73
CA SER A 59 6.88 36.96 -0.49
C SER A 59 7.25 37.66 0.83
N GLU A 60 7.44 36.89 1.91
CA GLU A 60 7.66 37.42 3.26
C GLU A 60 9.15 37.48 3.67
N GLY A 61 10.03 36.82 2.91
CA GLY A 61 11.46 36.70 3.20
C GLY A 61 11.83 35.37 3.88
N VAL A 62 13.06 34.91 3.65
CA VAL A 62 13.55 33.62 4.17
C VAL A 62 13.77 33.67 5.69
N GLU A 63 13.95 34.86 6.23
CA GLU A 63 14.27 35.13 7.62
C GLU A 63 13.14 34.71 8.56
N ILE A 64 11.89 34.73 8.08
CA ILE A 64 10.71 34.28 8.84
C ILE A 64 10.78 32.80 9.21
N LEU A 65 11.57 32.02 8.45
CA LEU A 65 11.72 30.59 8.65
C LEU A 65 12.85 30.26 9.62
N LEU A 66 13.68 31.23 9.99
CA LEU A 66 14.92 30.99 10.70
C LEU A 66 14.86 31.53 12.12
N HIS A 67 15.58 30.86 13.02
CA HIS A 67 15.77 31.37 14.36
C HIS A 67 16.56 32.71 14.31
N PRO A 68 16.18 33.74 15.08
CA PRO A 68 16.82 35.07 15.02
C PRO A 68 18.34 35.07 15.29
N ARG A 69 18.81 34.11 16.09
CA ARG A 69 20.24 33.89 16.36
C ARG A 69 20.76 32.75 15.47
N LEU A 70 21.52 33.13 14.43
CA LEU A 70 22.22 32.21 13.53
C LEU A 70 23.68 32.07 13.94
N THR A 71 24.26 30.91 13.64
CA THR A 71 25.73 30.72 13.69
C THR A 71 26.38 31.43 12.49
N HIS A 72 27.66 31.76 12.59
CA HIS A 72 28.42 32.37 11.46
C HIS A 72 28.32 31.52 10.19
N GLN A 73 28.47 30.19 10.34
CA GLN A 73 28.34 29.25 9.22
C GLN A 73 26.94 29.28 8.60
N ALA A 74 25.88 29.37 9.41
CA ALA A 74 24.51 29.49 8.90
C ALA A 74 24.28 30.83 8.19
N GLN A 75 24.87 31.92 8.70
CA GLN A 75 24.76 33.26 8.12
C GLN A 75 25.43 33.33 6.73
N ASP A 76 26.60 32.72 6.56
CA ASP A 76 27.27 32.60 5.26
C ASP A 76 26.43 31.80 4.25
N LYS A 77 25.80 30.71 4.72
CA LYS A 77 24.89 29.91 3.88
C LYS A 77 23.61 30.65 3.52
N LEU A 78 23.08 31.49 4.41
CA LEU A 78 21.91 32.33 4.14
C LEU A 78 22.19 33.36 3.04
N LEU A 79 23.37 33.98 3.06
CA LEU A 79 23.80 34.92 2.01
C LEU A 79 23.86 34.24 0.63
N LEU A 80 24.38 33.01 0.57
CA LEU A 80 24.43 32.23 -0.66
C LEU A 80 23.02 31.83 -1.13
N LEU A 81 22.15 31.40 -0.23
CA LEU A 81 20.76 31.07 -0.54
C LEU A 81 20.01 32.30 -1.09
N ARG A 82 20.13 33.47 -0.46
CA ARG A 82 19.53 34.72 -0.96
C ARG A 82 19.90 35.04 -2.40
N ARG A 83 21.18 34.83 -2.79
CA ARG A 83 21.63 35.03 -4.16
C ARG A 83 20.95 34.06 -5.13
N LEU A 84 20.85 32.78 -4.76
CA LEU A 84 20.18 31.80 -5.60
C LEU A 84 18.68 32.12 -5.74
N LEU A 85 18.02 32.54 -4.66
CA LEU A 85 16.61 32.91 -4.66
C LEU A 85 16.32 34.15 -5.50
N SER A 86 17.26 35.11 -5.57
CA SER A 86 17.09 36.31 -6.41
C SER A 86 16.96 36.02 -7.91
N SER A 87 17.43 34.83 -8.35
CA SER A 87 17.34 34.37 -9.74
C SER A 87 16.07 33.59 -10.07
N VAL A 88 15.23 33.30 -9.08
CA VAL A 88 14.02 32.47 -9.24
C VAL A 88 12.84 33.36 -9.62
N GLN A 89 12.16 33.02 -10.71
CA GLN A 89 10.86 33.61 -11.06
C GLN A 89 9.75 32.58 -10.90
N LEU A 90 8.71 32.94 -10.16
CA LEU A 90 7.51 32.12 -9.99
C LEU A 90 6.60 32.25 -11.22
N THR A 91 5.95 31.16 -11.61
CA THR A 91 5.02 31.15 -12.75
C THR A 91 3.58 30.93 -12.26
N ASP A 92 2.59 31.36 -13.05
CA ASP A 92 1.16 31.17 -12.72
C ASP A 92 0.61 29.80 -13.17
N TYR A 93 1.45 28.91 -13.71
CA TYR A 93 1.08 27.55 -14.11
C TYR A 93 0.92 26.62 -12.90
N PRO A 94 0.07 25.57 -12.98
CA PRO A 94 -0.10 24.62 -11.88
C PRO A 94 1.20 23.84 -11.58
N ASP A 95 1.53 23.69 -10.29
CA ASP A 95 2.68 22.92 -9.80
C ASP A 95 2.61 21.49 -10.35
N CYS A 96 3.63 21.09 -11.10
CA CYS A 96 3.78 19.72 -11.58
C CYS A 96 4.89 19.02 -10.78
N ARG A 97 4.49 18.16 -9.83
CA ARG A 97 5.42 17.23 -9.16
C ARG A 97 5.69 16.05 -10.08
N LEU A 98 6.92 15.95 -10.60
CA LEU A 98 7.31 14.86 -11.49
C LEU A 98 8.12 13.82 -10.73
N LEU A 99 7.72 12.56 -10.87
CA LEU A 99 8.57 11.44 -10.48
C LEU A 99 9.60 11.25 -11.57
N ASN A 100 10.87 11.39 -11.23
CA ASN A 100 11.97 11.20 -12.15
C ASN A 100 12.13 9.69 -12.40
N LEU A 101 11.30 9.13 -13.29
CA LEU A 101 11.36 7.73 -13.70
C LEU A 101 12.17 7.63 -15.01
N PRO A 102 13.14 6.72 -15.12
CA PRO A 102 13.80 6.47 -16.39
C PRO A 102 12.79 5.82 -17.35
N SER A 103 12.52 6.51 -18.46
CA SER A 103 11.95 6.02 -19.74
C SER A 103 10.47 5.57 -19.83
N SER A 104 9.74 6.32 -20.69
CA SER A 104 8.55 6.00 -21.52
C SER A 104 7.11 6.34 -21.04
N PRO A 105 6.17 6.65 -21.98
CA PRO A 105 5.29 7.85 -21.91
C PRO A 105 3.79 7.55 -21.57
N PRO A 106 2.79 8.40 -21.88
CA PRO A 106 1.90 8.99 -20.88
C PRO A 106 0.50 8.36 -20.86
N ILE A 107 0.21 7.52 -19.88
CA ILE A 107 -1.15 7.05 -19.57
C ILE A 107 -1.93 8.18 -18.88
N HIS A 108 -2.62 9.00 -19.67
CA HIS A 108 -3.61 9.94 -19.16
C HIS A 108 -4.79 9.20 -18.49
N GLN A 109 -5.26 9.80 -17.37
CA GLN A 109 -6.56 9.65 -16.70
C GLN A 109 -6.74 8.89 -15.37
N LEU A 110 -5.78 8.17 -14.78
CA LEU A 110 -6.00 7.59 -13.41
C LEU A 110 -4.79 7.65 -12.46
N ARG A 111 -4.00 8.72 -12.54
CA ARG A 111 -2.77 8.89 -11.73
C ARG A 111 -2.85 9.98 -10.65
N HIS A 112 -3.85 10.86 -10.70
CA HIS A 112 -3.94 12.04 -9.82
C HIS A 112 -4.23 11.75 -8.33
N LEU A 113 -4.52 10.51 -7.95
CA LEU A 113 -4.70 10.12 -6.54
C LEU A 113 -3.48 9.43 -5.93
N ARG A 114 -2.48 9.04 -6.73
CA ARG A 114 -1.49 8.04 -6.32
C ARG A 114 -0.19 8.60 -5.72
N ALA A 115 0.04 9.91 -5.76
CA ALA A 115 1.35 10.48 -5.42
C ALA A 115 1.34 11.80 -4.62
N LEU A 116 0.18 12.32 -4.18
CA LEU A 116 0.11 13.56 -3.38
C LEU A 116 -0.11 13.33 -1.88
N HIS A 117 -0.11 12.07 -1.43
CA HIS A 117 -0.06 11.79 -0.01
C HIS A 117 0.90 10.63 0.22
N SER A 118 2.02 10.94 0.85
CA SER A 118 2.84 9.95 1.56
C SER A 118 2.07 9.29 2.74
N GLU A 119 0.77 9.59 2.93
CA GLU A 119 -0.13 8.93 3.88
C GLU A 119 -1.44 8.35 3.26
N ALA A 120 -1.87 8.69 2.04
CA ALA A 120 -3.20 8.29 1.56
C ALA A 120 -3.35 6.86 1.00
N PRO A 121 -2.34 6.17 0.45
CA PRO A 121 -2.52 4.77 0.05
C PRO A 121 -2.86 3.87 1.26
N VAL A 122 -2.31 4.21 2.44
CA VAL A 122 -2.55 3.51 3.70
C VAL A 122 -3.88 3.89 4.35
N LEU A 123 -4.44 5.07 4.03
CA LEU A 123 -5.75 5.49 4.55
C LEU A 123 -6.92 5.06 3.63
N LEU A 124 -6.71 4.95 2.32
CA LEU A 124 -7.72 4.45 1.39
C LEU A 124 -7.99 2.96 1.58
N GLY A 125 -6.96 2.15 1.82
CA GLY A 125 -7.12 0.71 2.02
C GLY A 125 -8.12 0.35 3.14
N PRO A 126 -7.95 0.85 4.36
CA PRO A 126 -8.89 0.68 5.46
C PRO A 126 -10.29 1.18 5.10
N LYS A 127 -10.41 2.37 4.47
CA LYS A 127 -11.71 2.90 4.04
C LYS A 127 -12.43 1.92 3.11
N LEU A 128 -11.74 1.43 2.07
CA LEU A 128 -12.27 0.45 1.12
C LEU A 128 -12.72 -0.86 1.82
N ILE A 129 -11.91 -1.38 2.76
CA ILE A 129 -12.23 -2.59 3.53
C ILE A 129 -13.48 -2.39 4.40
N TRP A 130 -13.60 -1.22 5.05
CA TRP A 130 -14.74 -0.91 5.91
C TRP A 130 -16.02 -0.60 5.12
N GLU A 131 -15.91 -0.13 3.87
CA GLU A 131 -17.01 0.09 2.93
C GLU A 131 -17.55 -1.21 2.30
N CYS A 132 -16.82 -2.32 2.37
CA CYS A 132 -17.30 -3.62 1.90
C CYS A 132 -18.65 -4.01 2.54
N ARG A 133 -19.43 -4.86 1.87
CA ARG A 133 -20.72 -5.36 2.36
C ARG A 133 -20.61 -6.68 3.12
N LEU A 134 -19.41 -7.05 3.53
CA LEU A 134 -19.11 -8.28 4.27
C LEU A 134 -19.44 -8.20 5.77
N PRO A 135 -19.49 -9.34 6.49
CA PRO A 135 -19.57 -9.36 7.95
C PRO A 135 -18.36 -8.67 8.61
N GLY A 136 -18.57 -8.07 9.79
CA GLY A 136 -17.52 -7.32 10.51
C GLY A 136 -16.25 -8.13 10.77
N LYS A 137 -16.37 -9.43 11.07
CA LYS A 137 -15.22 -10.34 11.24
C LYS A 137 -14.33 -10.43 9.99
N VAL A 138 -14.93 -10.40 8.80
CA VAL A 138 -14.19 -10.49 7.53
C VAL A 138 -13.54 -9.14 7.19
N LYS A 139 -14.20 -8.02 7.52
CA LYS A 139 -13.62 -6.68 7.40
C LYS A 139 -12.40 -6.51 8.30
N PHE A 140 -12.53 -6.88 9.57
CA PHE A 140 -11.44 -6.83 10.53
C PHE A 140 -10.26 -7.73 10.11
N PHE A 141 -10.56 -8.93 9.62
CA PHE A 141 -9.57 -9.79 8.99
C PHE A 141 -8.86 -9.11 7.80
N GLY A 142 -9.61 -8.51 6.87
CA GLY A 142 -9.04 -7.79 5.73
C GLY A 142 -8.11 -6.65 6.17
N TRP A 143 -8.49 -5.92 7.22
CA TRP A 143 -7.65 -4.88 7.83
C TRP A 143 -6.34 -5.46 8.38
N LEU A 144 -6.38 -6.59 9.07
CA LEU A 144 -5.17 -7.28 9.55
C LEU A 144 -4.27 -7.74 8.40
N VAL A 145 -4.84 -8.27 7.31
CA VAL A 145 -4.07 -8.67 6.12
C VAL A 145 -3.39 -7.47 5.47
N HIS A 146 -4.10 -6.35 5.30
CA HIS A 146 -3.56 -5.14 4.68
C HIS A 146 -2.30 -4.63 5.41
N PHE A 147 -2.33 -4.62 6.74
CA PHE A 147 -1.23 -4.16 7.59
C PHE A 147 -0.19 -5.23 7.92
N ASP A 148 -0.33 -6.45 7.37
CA ASP A 148 0.51 -7.62 7.72
C ASP A 148 0.54 -7.90 9.24
N ARG A 149 -0.61 -7.76 9.89
CA ARG A 149 -0.79 -7.95 11.34
C ARG A 149 -1.45 -9.29 11.69
N MET A 150 -1.50 -10.20 10.73
CA MET A 150 -2.01 -11.55 10.92
C MET A 150 -1.14 -12.33 11.91
N ASN A 151 -1.74 -13.24 12.69
CA ASN A 151 -0.98 -14.16 13.55
C ASN A 151 -0.41 -15.34 12.74
N SER A 152 0.31 -15.03 11.65
CA SER A 152 1.18 -15.98 10.95
C SER A 152 2.31 -16.40 11.90
N ARG A 153 2.86 -17.61 11.72
CA ARG A 153 3.93 -18.05 12.61
C ARG A 153 5.18 -17.17 12.46
N ALA A 154 5.48 -16.68 11.25
CA ALA A 154 6.55 -15.69 11.04
C ALA A 154 6.35 -14.40 11.85
N ASN A 155 5.12 -13.85 11.87
CA ASN A 155 4.81 -12.66 12.67
C ASN A 155 4.93 -12.93 14.18
N LEU A 156 4.62 -14.14 14.65
CA LEU A 156 4.80 -14.52 16.05
C LEU A 156 6.29 -14.63 16.40
N PHE A 157 7.13 -15.12 15.49
CA PHE A 157 8.58 -15.11 15.66
C PHE A 157 9.14 -13.69 15.73
N TRP A 158 8.78 -12.80 14.80
CA TRP A 158 9.25 -11.41 14.82
C TRP A 158 8.79 -10.62 16.05
N LYS A 159 7.72 -11.08 16.72
CA LYS A 159 7.24 -10.55 18.00
C LYS A 159 7.88 -11.22 19.23
N ASN A 160 8.86 -12.11 19.04
CA ASN A 160 9.50 -12.92 20.09
C ASN A 160 8.50 -13.77 20.90
N ILE A 161 7.40 -14.22 20.28
CA ILE A 161 6.38 -15.07 20.91
C ILE A 161 6.66 -16.56 20.65
N LYS A 162 7.28 -16.89 19.52
CA LYS A 162 7.63 -18.27 19.13
C LYS A 162 9.07 -18.38 18.67
N PRO A 163 9.75 -19.52 18.91
CA PRO A 163 11.07 -19.78 18.37
C PRO A 163 10.99 -20.13 16.87
N LEU A 164 12.10 -19.99 16.14
CA LEU A 164 12.12 -20.10 14.66
C LEU A 164 11.69 -21.50 14.19
N GLU A 165 12.03 -22.53 14.96
CA GLU A 165 11.78 -23.94 14.67
C GLU A 165 10.28 -24.26 14.60
N GLU A 166 9.45 -23.46 15.27
CA GLU A 166 7.99 -23.58 15.25
C GLU A 166 7.32 -22.72 14.16
N CYS A 167 8.10 -22.04 13.32
CA CYS A 167 7.59 -21.00 12.42
C CYS A 167 7.40 -21.42 10.97
N PHE A 168 7.65 -22.69 10.67
CA PHE A 168 7.42 -23.27 9.36
C PHE A 168 5.93 -23.57 9.12
N CYS A 169 5.55 -23.59 7.85
CA CYS A 169 4.20 -23.88 7.40
C CYS A 169 3.84 -25.33 7.72
N PRO A 170 2.67 -25.61 8.33
CA PRO A 170 2.26 -26.98 8.64
C PRO A 170 1.94 -27.82 7.39
N ALA A 171 1.85 -27.20 6.20
CA ALA A 171 1.55 -27.86 4.93
C ALA A 171 2.72 -27.86 3.95
N CYS A 172 3.84 -27.18 4.25
CA CYS A 172 5.00 -27.07 3.37
C CYS A 172 6.26 -27.30 4.19
N ASP A 173 7.02 -28.32 3.82
CA ASP A 173 8.24 -28.66 4.55
C ASP A 173 9.32 -27.57 4.40
N GLY A 174 9.92 -27.16 5.52
CA GLY A 174 10.98 -26.16 5.58
C GLY A 174 10.64 -24.72 5.15
N VAL A 175 9.38 -24.41 4.82
CA VAL A 175 9.00 -23.06 4.34
C VAL A 175 8.47 -22.20 5.49
N LEU A 176 9.07 -21.03 5.72
CA LEU A 176 8.61 -20.07 6.74
C LEU A 176 7.18 -19.60 6.46
N GLU A 177 6.30 -19.65 7.46
CA GLU A 177 4.89 -19.29 7.32
C GLU A 177 4.67 -17.77 7.41
N THR A 178 4.95 -17.05 6.33
CA THR A 178 4.66 -15.61 6.18
C THR A 178 3.24 -15.35 5.66
N GLY A 179 2.77 -14.10 5.71
CA GLY A 179 1.51 -13.71 5.06
C GLY A 179 1.52 -14.01 3.56
N ASP A 180 2.61 -13.66 2.86
CA ASP A 180 2.79 -14.01 1.45
C ASP A 180 2.68 -15.52 1.22
N HIS A 181 3.31 -16.32 2.07
CA HIS A 181 3.22 -17.77 1.96
C HIS A 181 1.78 -18.27 2.16
N ILE A 182 1.12 -17.88 3.25
CA ILE A 182 -0.24 -18.33 3.57
C ILE A 182 -1.22 -18.02 2.43
N PHE A 183 -1.17 -16.80 1.89
CA PHE A 183 -2.18 -16.30 0.97
C PHE A 183 -1.83 -16.46 -0.51
N THR A 184 -0.55 -16.66 -0.86
CA THR A 184 -0.13 -16.69 -2.28
C THR A 184 0.72 -17.92 -2.60
N ALA A 185 1.81 -18.16 -1.86
CA ALA A 185 2.79 -19.18 -2.23
C ALA A 185 2.54 -20.58 -1.66
N CYS A 186 1.60 -20.75 -0.74
CA CYS A 186 1.24 -22.07 -0.22
C CYS A 186 0.54 -22.88 -1.33
N PRO A 187 0.85 -24.18 -1.54
CA PRO A 187 0.21 -25.02 -2.56
C PRO A 187 -1.33 -25.01 -2.47
N ARG A 188 -1.87 -24.90 -1.25
CA ARG A 188 -3.31 -24.77 -1.03
C ARG A 188 -3.85 -23.46 -1.60
N ALA A 189 -3.19 -22.34 -1.32
CA ALA A 189 -3.58 -21.03 -1.81
C ALA A 189 -3.44 -20.95 -3.34
N ARG A 190 -2.32 -21.43 -3.90
CA ARG A 190 -2.11 -21.52 -5.36
C ARG A 190 -3.25 -22.27 -6.04
N LYS A 191 -3.58 -23.48 -5.59
CA LYS A 191 -4.69 -24.26 -6.15
C LYS A 191 -6.04 -23.53 -6.12
N VAL A 192 -6.30 -22.70 -5.10
CA VAL A 192 -7.52 -21.87 -5.04
C VAL A 192 -7.46 -20.75 -6.07
N TRP A 193 -6.35 -20.04 -6.17
CA TRP A 193 -6.16 -18.95 -7.13
C TRP A 193 -6.14 -19.43 -8.59
N ASP A 194 -5.49 -20.57 -8.85
CA ASP A 194 -5.43 -21.23 -10.16
C ASP A 194 -6.83 -21.63 -10.62
N ALA A 195 -7.63 -22.24 -9.74
CA ALA A 195 -9.02 -22.59 -10.03
C ALA A 195 -9.88 -21.34 -10.31
N LEU A 196 -9.60 -20.21 -9.65
CA LEU A 196 -10.29 -18.94 -9.88
C LEU A 196 -9.72 -18.13 -11.06
N HIS A 197 -8.76 -18.69 -11.82
CA HIS A 197 -8.05 -18.03 -12.92
C HIS A 197 -7.51 -16.64 -12.53
N CYS A 198 -6.94 -16.53 -11.34
CA CYS A 198 -6.44 -15.27 -10.81
C CYS A 198 -4.97 -15.41 -10.40
N CYS A 199 -4.09 -14.61 -10.99
CA CYS A 199 -2.69 -14.55 -10.59
C CYS A 199 -2.54 -13.62 -9.38
N VAL A 200 -2.01 -14.13 -8.26
CA VAL A 200 -1.73 -13.33 -7.06
C VAL A 200 -0.27 -13.45 -6.69
N SER A 201 0.48 -12.36 -6.88
CA SER A 201 1.89 -12.28 -6.47
C SER A 201 2.03 -11.95 -4.99
N ALA A 202 3.21 -12.23 -4.42
CA ALA A 202 3.56 -11.80 -3.07
C ALA A 202 3.31 -10.29 -2.88
N GLY A 203 2.83 -9.91 -1.70
CA GLY A 203 2.39 -8.57 -1.36
C GLY A 203 1.00 -8.17 -1.88
N LEU A 204 0.49 -8.78 -2.95
CA LEU A 204 -0.78 -8.37 -3.57
C LEU A 204 -1.99 -8.69 -2.69
N GLN A 205 -1.92 -9.71 -1.82
CA GLN A 205 -2.95 -10.01 -0.84
C GLN A 205 -3.24 -8.84 0.12
N ARG A 206 -2.27 -7.93 0.30
CA ARG A 206 -2.42 -6.72 1.13
C ARG A 206 -3.23 -5.63 0.41
N LEU A 207 -3.45 -5.78 -0.89
CA LEU A 207 -4.15 -4.84 -1.76
C LEU A 207 -5.30 -5.57 -2.48
N PRO A 208 -6.31 -6.11 -1.75
CA PRO A 208 -7.35 -6.96 -2.33
C PRO A 208 -8.18 -6.29 -3.42
N TRP A 209 -8.20 -4.95 -3.51
CA TRP A 209 -8.85 -4.21 -4.60
C TRP A 209 -8.11 -4.31 -5.95
N LEU A 210 -6.87 -4.79 -5.96
CA LEU A 210 -6.07 -5.02 -7.17
C LEU A 210 -6.15 -6.46 -7.69
N ILE A 211 -6.74 -7.38 -6.93
CA ILE A 211 -6.85 -8.79 -7.30
C ILE A 211 -8.05 -9.00 -8.23
N GLY A 212 -7.88 -9.85 -9.25
CA GLY A 212 -8.95 -10.25 -10.17
C GLY A 212 -9.38 -9.16 -11.15
N GLN A 213 -8.53 -8.16 -11.44
CA GLN A 213 -8.86 -7.09 -12.38
C GLN A 213 -9.10 -7.61 -13.81
N GLU A 214 -8.45 -8.71 -14.17
CA GLU A 214 -8.56 -9.39 -15.47
C GLU A 214 -9.85 -10.22 -15.60
N ILE A 215 -10.60 -10.42 -14.51
CA ILE A 215 -11.84 -11.21 -14.54
C ILE A 215 -12.99 -10.32 -15.02
N ASP A 216 -13.59 -10.69 -16.15
CA ASP A 216 -14.73 -9.98 -16.76
C ASP A 216 -16.04 -10.25 -15.99
N LEU A 217 -16.10 -9.69 -14.78
CA LEU A 217 -17.26 -9.72 -13.91
C LEU A 217 -17.45 -8.36 -13.23
N PRO A 218 -18.63 -8.07 -12.66
CA PRO A 218 -18.91 -6.77 -12.08
C PRO A 218 -17.90 -6.35 -10.99
N ALA A 219 -17.10 -5.33 -11.29
CA ALA A 219 -16.03 -4.84 -10.41
C ALA A 219 -16.53 -4.35 -9.04
N THR A 220 -17.79 -3.92 -8.97
CA THR A 220 -18.42 -3.35 -7.76
C THR A 220 -18.43 -4.26 -6.54
N VAL A 221 -18.34 -5.58 -6.72
CA VAL A 221 -18.31 -6.58 -5.62
C VAL A 221 -17.01 -7.39 -5.61
N ARG A 222 -16.08 -7.14 -6.54
CA ARG A 222 -14.85 -7.92 -6.70
C ARG A 222 -13.99 -7.95 -5.44
N MET A 223 -13.88 -6.82 -4.75
CA MET A 223 -13.16 -6.74 -3.48
C MET A 223 -13.83 -7.57 -2.38
N ASP A 224 -15.17 -7.55 -2.33
CA ASP A 224 -15.95 -8.36 -1.39
C ASP A 224 -15.68 -9.87 -1.60
N VAL A 225 -15.63 -10.29 -2.87
CA VAL A 225 -15.31 -11.67 -3.25
C VAL A 225 -13.86 -12.03 -2.91
N THR A 226 -12.91 -11.17 -3.26
CA THR A 226 -11.48 -11.36 -2.98
C THR A 226 -11.21 -11.52 -1.48
N LEU A 227 -11.78 -10.64 -0.65
CA LEU A 227 -11.66 -10.73 0.81
C LEU A 227 -12.30 -12.02 1.34
N THR A 228 -13.39 -12.49 0.73
CA THR A 228 -14.00 -13.78 1.08
C THR A 228 -13.06 -14.94 0.73
N VAL A 229 -12.40 -14.93 -0.41
CA VAL A 229 -11.39 -15.97 -0.78
C VAL A 229 -10.24 -15.99 0.23
N LEU A 230 -9.64 -14.83 0.51
CA LEU A 230 -8.56 -14.70 1.50
C LEU A 230 -9.00 -15.19 2.89
N TRP A 231 -10.23 -14.88 3.30
CA TRP A 231 -10.81 -15.32 4.56
C TRP A 231 -10.91 -16.84 4.65
N HIS A 232 -11.31 -17.53 3.58
CA HIS A 232 -11.42 -18.99 3.60
C HIS A 232 -10.06 -19.69 3.51
N ILE A 233 -9.07 -19.10 2.83
CA ILE A 233 -7.67 -19.57 2.88
C ILE A 233 -7.15 -19.51 4.33
N TRP A 234 -7.39 -18.39 5.02
CA TRP A 234 -7.03 -18.23 6.43
C TRP A 234 -7.74 -19.22 7.35
N LYS A 235 -9.06 -19.41 7.18
CA LYS A 235 -9.83 -20.42 7.93
C LYS A 235 -9.24 -21.81 7.75
N ALA A 236 -8.98 -22.23 6.51
CA ALA A 236 -8.40 -23.53 6.22
C ALA A 236 -7.01 -23.72 6.87
N ARG A 237 -6.19 -22.66 6.93
CA ARG A 237 -4.92 -22.69 7.67
C ARG A 237 -5.15 -22.90 9.16
N ASN A 238 -6.09 -22.18 9.77
CA ASN A 238 -6.36 -22.30 11.20
C ASN A 238 -6.95 -23.68 11.55
N THR A 239 -7.87 -24.19 10.74
CA THR A 239 -8.44 -25.54 10.88
C THR A 239 -7.34 -26.60 10.85
N LEU A 240 -6.36 -26.49 9.96
CA LEU A 240 -5.20 -27.40 9.94
C LEU A 240 -4.38 -27.35 11.24
N ILE A 241 -4.19 -26.17 11.82
CA ILE A 241 -3.36 -26.02 13.02
C ILE A 241 -4.07 -26.52 14.27
N PHE A 242 -5.33 -26.10 14.47
CA PHE A 242 -6.08 -26.32 15.70
C PHE A 242 -6.89 -27.61 15.69
N ASN A 243 -7.42 -28.02 14.53
CA ASN A 243 -8.28 -29.21 14.40
C ASN A 243 -7.58 -30.37 13.70
N LYS A 244 -6.36 -30.16 13.17
CA LYS A 244 -5.61 -31.15 12.36
C LYS A 244 -6.33 -31.61 11.09
N GLU A 245 -7.28 -30.81 10.62
CA GLU A 245 -8.06 -31.08 9.42
C GLU A 245 -7.48 -30.34 8.20
N ASN A 246 -7.23 -31.06 7.12
CA ASN A 246 -6.65 -30.51 5.90
C ASN A 246 -7.74 -30.19 4.84
N ASN A 247 -8.26 -28.97 4.85
CA ASN A 247 -9.23 -28.53 3.84
C ASN A 247 -8.57 -28.44 2.45
N THR A 248 -9.20 -29.09 1.46
CA THR A 248 -8.80 -29.02 0.05
C THR A 248 -9.20 -27.69 -0.57
N ALA A 249 -8.55 -27.32 -1.68
CA ALA A 249 -8.93 -26.14 -2.47
C ALA A 249 -10.41 -26.19 -2.90
N ALA A 250 -10.91 -27.37 -3.28
CA ALA A 250 -12.32 -27.58 -3.62
C ALA A 250 -13.27 -27.29 -2.44
N SER A 251 -12.90 -27.70 -1.22
CA SER A 251 -13.69 -27.35 -0.01
C SER A 251 -13.71 -25.84 0.20
N ILE A 252 -12.56 -25.18 0.07
CA ILE A 252 -12.42 -23.74 0.23
C ILE A 252 -13.30 -22.98 -0.76
N ILE A 253 -13.25 -23.34 -2.05
CA ILE A 253 -14.06 -22.74 -3.12
C ILE A 253 -15.55 -22.95 -2.86
N ARG A 254 -15.95 -24.16 -2.41
CA ARG A 254 -17.35 -24.46 -2.04
C ARG A 254 -17.84 -23.55 -0.91
N ASP A 255 -17.00 -23.40 0.12
CA ASP A 255 -17.36 -22.58 1.27
C ASP A 255 -17.40 -21.10 0.89
N VAL A 256 -16.52 -20.62 0.00
CA VAL A 256 -16.60 -19.26 -0.56
C VAL A 256 -17.92 -19.07 -1.28
N ALA A 257 -18.27 -19.94 -2.23
CA ALA A 257 -19.53 -19.85 -2.96
C ALA A 257 -20.76 -19.88 -2.04
N ARG A 258 -20.73 -20.73 -0.99
CA ARG A 258 -21.79 -20.79 0.03
C ARG A 258 -21.93 -19.46 0.75
N ASP A 259 -20.84 -18.91 1.28
CA ASP A 259 -20.84 -17.66 2.04
C ASP A 259 -21.23 -16.46 1.16
N LEU A 260 -20.82 -16.41 -0.12
CA LEU A 260 -21.28 -15.40 -1.08
C LEU A 260 -22.80 -15.42 -1.26
N GLY A 261 -23.39 -16.61 -1.40
CA GLY A 261 -24.85 -16.78 -1.49
C GLY A 261 -25.56 -16.40 -0.19
N SER A 262 -25.09 -16.90 0.96
CA SER A 262 -25.66 -16.59 2.27
C SER A 262 -25.59 -15.09 2.61
N TRP A 263 -24.57 -14.38 2.12
CA TRP A 263 -24.41 -12.94 2.36
C TRP A 263 -25.03 -12.07 1.26
N ALA A 264 -25.65 -12.65 0.23
CA ALA A 264 -26.23 -11.89 -0.89
C ALA A 264 -27.26 -10.83 -0.44
N CYS A 265 -27.94 -11.04 0.68
CA CYS A 265 -28.88 -10.06 1.26
C CYS A 265 -28.22 -8.72 1.66
N ARG A 266 -26.90 -8.71 1.88
CA ARG A 266 -26.11 -7.51 2.21
C ARG A 266 -25.82 -6.65 0.97
N PHE A 267 -26.05 -7.18 -0.22
CA PHE A 267 -25.77 -6.55 -1.51
C PHE A 267 -27.05 -6.02 -2.19
N ARG A 268 -27.93 -5.29 -1.47
CA ARG A 268 -29.26 -4.90 -1.97
C ARG A 268 -29.30 -4.37 -3.42
N ARG A 269 -28.41 -3.41 -3.75
CA ARG A 269 -28.32 -2.81 -5.10
C ARG A 269 -27.37 -3.56 -6.06
N ALA A 270 -26.69 -4.59 -5.58
CA ALA A 270 -25.67 -5.35 -6.32
C ALA A 270 -25.89 -6.87 -6.19
N LYS A 271 -27.15 -7.30 -6.01
CA LYS A 271 -27.50 -8.70 -5.75
C LYS A 271 -27.24 -9.58 -6.97
N SER A 272 -27.49 -9.05 -8.17
CA SER A 272 -27.13 -9.71 -9.43
C SER A 272 -25.63 -9.85 -9.59
N HIS A 273 -24.86 -8.85 -9.16
CA HIS A 273 -23.40 -8.87 -9.25
C HIS A 273 -22.80 -9.95 -8.35
N ILE A 274 -23.23 -10.03 -7.09
CA ILE A 274 -22.75 -11.07 -6.17
C ILE A 274 -23.20 -12.47 -6.63
N ALA A 275 -24.39 -12.59 -7.23
CA ALA A 275 -24.85 -13.84 -7.82
C ALA A 275 -23.98 -14.28 -9.02
N ALA A 276 -23.62 -13.36 -9.92
CA ALA A 276 -22.72 -13.66 -11.04
C ALA A 276 -21.34 -14.16 -10.54
N TRP A 277 -20.79 -13.50 -9.52
CA TRP A 277 -19.56 -13.97 -8.88
C TRP A 277 -19.73 -15.32 -8.16
N GLN A 278 -20.86 -15.55 -7.51
CA GLN A 278 -21.16 -16.84 -6.88
C GLN A 278 -21.18 -17.97 -7.91
N THR A 279 -21.88 -17.79 -9.03
CA THR A 279 -21.92 -18.75 -10.15
C THR A 279 -20.52 -18.99 -10.70
N TYR A 280 -19.75 -17.93 -10.96
CA TYR A 280 -18.35 -18.05 -11.39
C TYR A 280 -17.51 -18.89 -10.42
N VAL A 281 -17.61 -18.66 -9.11
CA VAL A 281 -16.86 -19.45 -8.12
C VAL A 281 -17.34 -20.91 -8.09
N GLN A 282 -18.65 -21.16 -8.25
CA GLN A 282 -19.22 -22.52 -8.25
C GLN A 282 -18.78 -23.35 -9.46
N GLU A 283 -18.78 -22.75 -10.64
CA GLU A 283 -18.32 -23.41 -11.88
C GLU A 283 -16.84 -23.79 -11.86
N ARG A 284 -16.07 -23.19 -10.94
CA ARG A 284 -14.62 -23.39 -10.79
C ARG A 284 -14.29 -24.40 -9.71
N LEU A 285 -15.31 -25.06 -9.15
CA LEU A 285 -15.11 -26.26 -8.37
C LEU A 285 -14.52 -27.34 -9.28
N PRO A 286 -13.33 -27.88 -8.96
CA PRO A 286 -12.84 -29.00 -9.71
C PRO A 286 -13.86 -30.13 -9.56
N HIS A 287 -14.44 -30.57 -10.68
CA HIS A 287 -15.20 -31.80 -10.72
C HIS A 287 -14.29 -32.88 -10.14
N ALA A 288 -14.79 -33.62 -9.14
CA ALA A 288 -14.07 -34.77 -8.64
C ALA A 288 -13.70 -35.61 -9.87
N ALA A 289 -12.39 -35.80 -10.11
CA ALA A 289 -11.95 -36.78 -11.07
C ALA A 289 -12.65 -38.07 -10.65
N ALA A 290 -13.52 -38.58 -11.52
CA ALA A 290 -14.09 -39.90 -11.35
C ALA A 290 -12.89 -40.85 -11.28
N VAL A 291 -12.63 -41.35 -10.09
CA VAL A 291 -11.76 -42.51 -9.84
C VAL A 291 -12.69 -43.68 -9.59
#